data_AF-A0A6A4W4I6-F1
#
_entry.id   AF-A0A6A4W4I6-F1
#
_cell.length_a   1.000
_cell.length_b   1.000
_cell.length_c   1.000
_cell.angle_alpha   90.00
_cell.angle_beta   90.00
_cell.angle_gamma   90.00
#
_symmetry.space_group_name_H-M   'P 1'
#
loop_
_entity.id
_entity.type
_entity.pdbx_description
1 polymer ?
#
loop_
_entity_poly.entity_id
_entity_poly.type
_entity_poly.pdbx_seq_one_letter_code
_entity_poly.pdbx_strand_id
1 'polypeptide(L)'
;MADTKYRFAIAGMRCLSEEEHADRVNQDSYFQCMFFRYGGITFLSAYLILLVVVGVPLYVLEIVLGQYSSAGPRSVFSRMAPVSSGIGTAMLLVLAFTVFTYNLPVAWIIFFTAASFNRSPPWGECGHEYNSPSVLFFVMLITMGLDSQFTMVEMLSVAVVDEWPRLRPQRHWISMGVCAAFLAANLCMCLDGGVRVFVLFDHFAFSFSQFAVALLEILAVGWAFGAERVLDLMSSEMKIPMSQWVKLYWRLAWRFAAPVVLVAILGSTVAFHGRVSFTAGDTRLVFQPWEDGIGLVLMLAPAVLVVLTALQYKVLPRSLGHVAPDVDPRDGAVVDVDEDTVAVLLHTNPLAKGLSLGMVPEEVEVVL
;
A
#
# COMPACT_ATOMS: atom_id res chain seq x y z
N MET A 1 25.92 -19.28 -19.43
CA MET A 1 25.49 -18.04 -18.74
C MET A 1 23.99 -17.78 -18.88
N ALA A 2 23.41 -17.97 -20.07
CA ALA A 2 21.95 -17.90 -20.27
C ALA A 2 21.19 -19.03 -19.54
N ASP A 3 21.69 -20.27 -19.60
CA ASP A 3 21.08 -21.45 -18.96
C ASP A 3 20.89 -21.28 -17.44
N THR A 4 21.83 -20.66 -16.74
CA THR A 4 21.71 -20.42 -15.29
C THR A 4 20.59 -19.42 -14.99
N LYS A 5 20.49 -18.31 -15.74
CA LYS A 5 19.44 -17.28 -15.54
C LYS A 5 18.04 -17.82 -15.84
N TYR A 6 17.90 -18.66 -16.86
CA TYR A 6 16.64 -19.36 -17.13
C TYR A 6 16.30 -20.37 -16.03
N ARG A 7 17.26 -21.15 -15.53
CA ARG A 7 17.03 -22.06 -14.39
C ARG A 7 16.61 -21.33 -13.12
N PHE A 8 17.13 -20.13 -12.84
CA PHE A 8 16.70 -19.30 -11.71
C PHE A 8 15.24 -18.85 -11.85
N ALA A 9 14.85 -18.38 -13.03
CA ALA A 9 13.51 -17.86 -13.27
C ALA A 9 12.48 -18.99 -13.47
N ILE A 10 12.87 -20.15 -13.99
CA ILE A 10 12.04 -21.37 -14.11
C ILE A 10 11.92 -22.11 -12.77
N ALA A 11 12.95 -22.10 -11.91
CA ALA A 11 12.87 -22.70 -10.58
C ALA A 11 11.83 -22.02 -9.68
N GLY A 12 11.60 -20.72 -9.87
CA GLY A 12 10.51 -19.97 -9.21
C GLY A 12 9.09 -20.33 -9.69
N MET A 13 8.96 -21.11 -10.77
CA MET A 13 7.67 -21.46 -11.39
C MET A 13 7.33 -22.97 -11.32
N ARG A 14 8.19 -23.84 -10.78
CA ARG A 14 7.88 -25.29 -10.67
C ARG A 14 7.01 -25.58 -9.45
N CYS A 15 5.70 -25.64 -9.65
CA CYS A 15 4.89 -26.72 -9.05
C CYS A 15 4.89 -27.89 -10.04
N LEU A 16 4.81 -29.12 -9.53
CA LEU A 16 4.83 -30.40 -10.28
C LEU A 16 6.22 -31.00 -10.50
N SER A 17 6.79 -31.60 -9.45
CA SER A 17 6.80 -33.06 -9.31
C SER A 17 7.51 -33.43 -8.00
N GLU A 18 7.05 -34.51 -7.38
CA GLU A 18 7.60 -35.21 -6.22
C GLU A 18 7.12 -34.77 -4.83
N GLU A 19 6.65 -35.79 -4.13
CA GLU A 19 5.70 -35.82 -3.02
C GLU A 19 6.36 -35.63 -1.64
N GLU A 20 7.60 -35.11 -1.57
CA GLU A 20 8.39 -35.29 -0.34
C GLU A 20 9.11 -34.06 0.25
N HIS A 21 8.99 -32.83 -0.30
CA HIS A 21 9.69 -31.66 0.28
C HIS A 21 8.78 -30.45 0.48
N ALA A 22 8.39 -30.26 1.74
CA ALA A 22 7.34 -29.38 2.25
C ALA A 22 7.61 -27.85 2.24
N ASP A 23 8.71 -27.35 1.66
CA ASP A 23 9.15 -25.93 1.80
C ASP A 23 9.36 -25.19 0.46
N ARG A 24 8.51 -25.39 -0.54
CA ARG A 24 8.64 -24.67 -1.83
C ARG A 24 7.48 -23.70 -2.04
N VAL A 25 7.72 -22.45 -1.69
CA VAL A 25 6.84 -21.33 -1.97
C VAL A 25 7.20 -20.76 -3.35
N ASN A 26 6.32 -20.93 -4.33
CA ASN A 26 6.45 -20.42 -5.70
C ASN A 26 5.23 -19.54 -6.04
N GLN A 27 5.48 -18.36 -6.62
CA GLN A 27 4.67 -17.13 -6.47
C GLN A 27 3.42 -17.06 -7.37
N ASP A 28 3.31 -17.86 -8.43
CA ASP A 28 2.33 -17.58 -9.50
C ASP A 28 1.02 -18.37 -9.39
N SER A 29 0.88 -19.21 -8.36
CA SER A 29 -0.35 -19.95 -8.13
C SER A 29 -0.53 -20.30 -6.65
N TYR A 30 -0.25 -19.34 -5.75
CA TYR A 30 -0.46 -19.53 -4.31
C TYR A 30 -1.83 -20.14 -4.01
N PHE A 31 -2.89 -19.59 -4.61
CA PHE A 31 -4.24 -20.11 -4.42
C PHE A 31 -4.38 -21.58 -4.88
N GLN A 32 -3.91 -21.93 -6.09
CA GLN A 32 -4.02 -23.31 -6.59
C GLN A 32 -3.15 -24.27 -5.78
N CYS A 33 -1.93 -23.86 -5.41
CA CYS A 33 -1.02 -24.65 -4.59
C CYS A 33 -1.61 -24.93 -3.21
N MET A 34 -2.14 -23.90 -2.54
CA MET A 34 -2.82 -24.06 -1.25
C MET A 34 -4.10 -24.90 -1.39
N PHE A 35 -4.86 -24.71 -2.47
CA PHE A 35 -6.04 -25.53 -2.77
C PHE A 35 -5.67 -27.01 -2.84
N PHE A 36 -4.66 -27.40 -3.62
CA PHE A 36 -4.25 -28.81 -3.70
C PHE A 36 -3.64 -29.33 -2.39
N ARG A 37 -2.81 -28.52 -1.70
CA ARG A 37 -2.14 -28.93 -0.46
C ARG A 37 -3.08 -29.12 0.72
N TYR A 38 -4.14 -28.31 0.82
CA TYR A 38 -5.06 -28.29 1.96
C TYR A 38 -6.43 -28.90 1.64
N GLY A 39 -6.47 -29.90 0.76
CA GLY A 39 -7.67 -30.72 0.56
C GLY A 39 -8.78 -30.05 -0.25
N GLY A 40 -8.40 -29.21 -1.22
CA GLY A 40 -9.25 -28.62 -2.24
C GLY A 40 -10.42 -27.82 -1.68
N ILE A 41 -11.60 -28.45 -1.66
CA ILE A 41 -12.87 -27.82 -1.24
C ILE A 41 -12.80 -27.39 0.23
N THR A 42 -12.08 -28.10 1.09
CA THR A 42 -11.94 -27.74 2.51
C THR A 42 -11.25 -26.37 2.64
N PHE A 43 -10.12 -26.18 1.95
CA PHE A 43 -9.45 -24.89 1.84
C PHE A 43 -10.34 -23.81 1.23
N LEU A 44 -11.04 -24.12 0.14
CA LEU A 44 -11.92 -23.16 -0.53
C LEU A 44 -13.03 -22.66 0.39
N SER A 45 -13.65 -23.55 1.18
CA SER A 45 -14.71 -23.18 2.12
C SER A 45 -14.19 -22.23 3.20
N ALA A 46 -13.02 -22.52 3.79
CA ALA A 46 -12.40 -21.65 4.79
C ALA A 46 -11.99 -20.30 4.18
N TYR A 47 -11.43 -20.31 2.95
CA TYR A 47 -11.07 -19.09 2.21
C TYR A 47 -12.30 -18.21 1.96
N LEU A 48 -13.41 -18.77 1.48
CA LEU A 48 -14.63 -18.00 1.22
C LEU A 48 -15.23 -17.43 2.50
N ILE A 49 -15.20 -18.17 3.61
CA ILE A 49 -15.65 -17.67 4.91
C ILE A 49 -14.79 -16.48 5.35
N LEU A 50 -13.46 -16.58 5.29
CA LEU A 50 -12.56 -15.50 5.65
C LEU A 50 -12.68 -14.29 4.70
N LEU A 51 -12.89 -14.55 3.40
CA LEU A 51 -13.12 -13.50 2.41
C LEU A 51 -14.37 -12.71 2.76
N VAL A 52 -15.48 -13.37 3.09
CA VAL A 52 -16.71 -12.66 3.50
C VAL A 52 -16.50 -11.99 4.86
N VAL A 53 -16.00 -12.69 5.87
CA VAL A 53 -15.95 -12.16 7.25
C VAL A 53 -14.91 -11.04 7.44
N VAL A 54 -13.82 -11.03 6.65
CA VAL A 54 -12.71 -10.09 6.83
C VAL A 54 -12.31 -9.39 5.55
N GLY A 55 -12.12 -10.13 4.45
CA GLY A 55 -11.61 -9.56 3.19
C GLY A 55 -12.52 -8.47 2.61
N VAL A 56 -13.80 -8.79 2.41
CA VAL A 56 -14.81 -7.87 1.88
C VAL A 56 -15.02 -6.67 2.84
N PRO A 57 -15.16 -6.87 4.17
CA PRO A 57 -15.09 -5.82 5.18
C PRO A 57 -13.95 -4.84 5.02
N LEU A 58 -12.71 -5.31 4.99
CA LEU A 58 -11.54 -4.42 4.90
C LEU A 58 -11.50 -3.69 3.55
N TYR A 59 -11.77 -4.38 2.45
CA TYR A 59 -11.78 -3.77 1.12
C TYR A 59 -12.83 -2.67 0.98
N VAL A 60 -14.06 -2.92 1.43
CA VAL A 60 -15.13 -1.93 1.37
C VAL A 60 -14.84 -0.77 2.32
N LEU A 61 -14.19 -1.01 3.46
CA LEU A 61 -13.76 0.06 4.36
C LEU A 61 -12.85 1.06 3.63
N GLU A 62 -11.80 0.58 2.97
CA GLU A 62 -10.88 1.43 2.23
C GLU A 62 -11.57 2.23 1.11
N ILE A 63 -12.48 1.59 0.37
CA ILE A 63 -13.26 2.28 -0.66
C ILE A 63 -14.10 3.40 -0.06
N VAL A 64 -14.81 3.12 1.03
CA VAL A 64 -15.70 4.10 1.67
C VAL A 64 -14.89 5.29 2.17
N LEU A 65 -13.75 5.04 2.82
CA LEU A 65 -12.88 6.10 3.31
C LEU A 65 -12.26 6.91 2.16
N GLY A 66 -11.84 6.26 1.08
CA GLY A 66 -11.30 6.91 -0.11
C GLY A 66 -12.35 7.77 -0.81
N GLN A 67 -13.56 7.25 -1.02
CA GLN A 67 -14.65 7.98 -1.67
C GLN A 67 -15.12 9.18 -0.84
N TYR A 68 -15.31 9.00 0.47
CA TYR A 68 -15.78 10.08 1.34
C TYR A 68 -14.76 11.21 1.45
N SER A 69 -13.47 10.88 1.58
CA SER A 69 -12.42 11.88 1.78
C SER A 69 -11.95 12.54 0.48
N SER A 70 -12.07 11.84 -0.65
CA SER A 70 -11.49 12.21 -1.95
C SER A 70 -10.01 12.63 -1.84
N ALA A 71 -9.27 12.02 -0.92
CA ALA A 71 -7.89 12.37 -0.60
C ALA A 71 -7.05 11.13 -0.32
N GLY A 72 -5.73 11.26 -0.44
CA GLY A 72 -4.79 10.21 -0.10
C GLY A 72 -4.83 9.79 1.38
N PRO A 73 -4.30 8.59 1.69
CA PRO A 73 -4.45 7.97 3.01
C PRO A 73 -3.90 8.82 4.16
N ARG A 74 -2.76 9.50 3.98
CA ARG A 74 -2.22 10.40 5.01
C ARG A 74 -3.19 11.52 5.38
N SER A 75 -3.83 12.13 4.38
CA SER A 75 -4.82 13.20 4.56
C SER A 75 -6.06 12.67 5.27
N VAL A 76 -6.59 11.52 4.84
CA VAL A 76 -7.73 10.81 5.48
C VAL A 76 -7.51 10.66 6.98
N PHE A 77 -6.42 10.02 7.38
CA PHE A 77 -6.17 9.76 8.79
C PHE A 77 -5.88 11.02 9.59
N SER A 78 -5.30 12.06 8.98
CA SER A 78 -5.06 13.35 9.65
C SER A 78 -6.38 14.10 9.97
N ARG A 79 -7.39 13.97 9.09
CA ARG A 79 -8.73 14.57 9.26
C ARG A 79 -9.57 13.83 10.30
N MET A 80 -9.40 12.50 10.43
CA MET A 80 -10.05 11.73 11.49
C MET A 80 -9.47 12.03 12.87
N ALA A 81 -8.15 11.90 13.03
CA ALA A 81 -7.44 12.29 14.23
C ALA A 81 -5.97 12.64 13.88
N PRO A 82 -5.42 13.79 14.30
CA PRO A 82 -4.04 14.15 13.99
C PRO A 82 -3.01 13.10 14.40
N VAL A 83 -3.26 12.39 15.51
CA VAL A 83 -2.40 11.30 16.01
C VAL A 83 -2.41 10.08 15.07
N SER A 84 -3.50 9.81 14.35
CA SER A 84 -3.56 8.70 13.38
C SER A 84 -2.92 9.01 12.03
N SER A 85 -2.50 10.25 11.75
CA SER A 85 -1.87 10.62 10.47
C SER A 85 -0.68 9.72 10.11
N GLY A 86 0.04 9.23 11.13
CA GLY A 86 1.13 8.27 10.96
C GLY A 86 0.76 6.97 10.27
N ILE A 87 -0.47 6.48 10.46
CA ILE A 87 -0.98 5.26 9.83
C ILE A 87 -1.00 5.44 8.30
N GLY A 88 -1.53 6.56 7.82
CA GLY A 88 -1.55 6.85 6.39
C GLY A 88 -0.14 7.02 5.80
N THR A 89 0.81 7.60 6.54
CA THR A 89 2.22 7.64 6.10
C THR A 89 2.85 6.24 6.03
N ALA A 90 2.54 5.37 6.99
CA ALA A 90 2.98 3.98 6.99
C ALA A 90 2.40 3.17 5.81
N MET A 91 1.12 3.39 5.47
CA MET A 91 0.49 2.79 4.27
C MET A 91 1.21 3.20 2.99
N LEU A 92 1.58 4.48 2.85
CA LEU A 92 2.35 4.95 1.69
C LEU A 92 3.74 4.33 1.60
N LEU A 93 4.40 4.06 2.74
CA LEU A 93 5.68 3.36 2.76
C LEU A 93 5.53 1.89 2.31
N VAL A 94 4.50 1.19 2.81
CA VAL A 94 4.21 -0.20 2.39
C VAL A 94 3.86 -0.25 0.90
N LEU A 95 3.10 0.72 0.40
CA LEU A 95 2.84 0.89 -1.03
C LEU A 95 4.16 1.05 -1.80
N ALA A 96 5.06 1.92 -1.36
CA ALA A 96 6.36 2.11 -2.01
C ALA A 96 7.21 0.83 -2.03
N PHE A 97 7.23 0.06 -0.93
CA PHE A 97 7.88 -1.25 -0.90
C PHE A 97 7.24 -2.24 -1.88
N THR A 98 5.91 -2.23 -1.99
CA THR A 98 5.16 -3.09 -2.91
C THR A 98 5.48 -2.73 -4.37
N VAL A 99 5.54 -1.45 -4.72
CA VAL A 99 5.95 -1.01 -6.08
C VAL A 99 7.38 -1.44 -6.37
N PHE A 100 8.27 -1.32 -5.38
CA PHE A 100 9.66 -1.72 -5.52
C PHE A 100 9.82 -3.22 -5.81
N THR A 101 9.07 -4.11 -5.14
CA THR A 101 9.15 -5.55 -5.40
C THR A 101 8.36 -5.98 -6.63
N TYR A 102 7.19 -5.37 -6.89
CA TYR A 102 6.26 -5.80 -7.94
C TYR A 102 6.77 -5.52 -9.36
N ASN A 103 7.69 -4.57 -9.53
CA ASN A 103 8.33 -4.28 -10.82
C ASN A 103 9.16 -5.45 -11.36
N LEU A 104 9.79 -6.23 -10.49
CA LEU A 104 10.69 -7.30 -10.91
C LEU A 104 9.95 -8.50 -11.55
N PRO A 105 8.88 -9.07 -10.97
CA PRO A 105 8.07 -10.10 -11.61
C PRO A 105 7.50 -9.65 -12.97
N VAL A 106 7.02 -8.40 -13.07
CA VAL A 106 6.51 -7.85 -14.34
C VAL A 106 7.62 -7.81 -15.40
N ALA A 107 8.84 -7.40 -15.02
CA ALA A 107 9.99 -7.42 -15.93
C ALA A 107 10.35 -8.84 -16.39
N TRP A 108 10.30 -9.84 -15.49
CA TRP A 108 10.51 -11.24 -15.85
C TRP A 108 9.44 -11.75 -16.82
N ILE A 109 8.17 -11.43 -16.58
CA ILE A 109 7.07 -11.81 -17.47
C ILE A 109 7.27 -11.21 -18.87
N ILE A 110 7.68 -9.94 -18.97
CA ILE A 110 7.98 -9.29 -20.27
C ILE A 110 9.14 -10.01 -20.98
N PHE A 111 10.21 -10.34 -20.25
CA PHE A 111 11.34 -11.08 -20.78
C PHE A 111 10.94 -12.47 -21.29
N PHE A 112 10.14 -13.21 -20.51
CA PHE A 112 9.63 -14.53 -20.90
C PHE A 112 8.66 -14.48 -22.08
N THR A 113 7.86 -13.41 -22.17
CA THR A 113 7.01 -13.16 -23.33
C THR A 113 7.87 -12.98 -24.58
N ALA A 114 8.89 -12.12 -24.53
CA ALA A 114 9.80 -11.90 -25.66
C ALA A 114 10.52 -13.19 -26.07
N ALA A 115 11.01 -13.97 -25.10
CA ALA A 115 11.71 -15.21 -25.37
C ALA A 115 10.77 -16.36 -25.81
N SER A 116 9.45 -16.27 -25.58
CA SER A 116 8.45 -17.23 -26.07
C SER A 116 8.17 -17.11 -27.57
N PHE A 117 8.62 -16.03 -28.24
CA PHE A 117 8.54 -15.92 -29.71
C PHE A 117 9.60 -16.76 -30.43
N ASN A 118 10.60 -17.29 -29.72
CA ASN A 118 11.56 -18.21 -30.29
C ASN A 118 10.90 -19.58 -30.55
N ARG A 119 11.22 -20.22 -31.69
CA ARG A 119 10.66 -21.51 -32.09
C ARG A 119 10.95 -22.66 -31.10
N SER A 120 12.08 -22.57 -30.40
CA SER A 120 12.49 -23.52 -29.37
C SER A 120 12.91 -22.71 -28.14
N PRO A 121 11.97 -22.30 -27.27
CA PRO A 121 12.33 -21.63 -26.04
C PRO A 121 13.14 -22.59 -25.16
N PRO A 122 14.07 -22.10 -24.32
CA PRO A 122 14.97 -22.95 -23.53
C PRO A 122 14.25 -23.81 -22.47
N TRP A 123 12.97 -23.58 -22.24
CA TRP A 123 12.08 -24.39 -21.39
C TRP A 123 11.09 -25.27 -22.17
N GLY A 124 11.14 -25.22 -23.50
CA GLY A 124 10.17 -25.86 -24.41
C GLY A 124 10.60 -27.20 -24.97
N GLU A 125 11.56 -27.90 -24.35
CA GLU A 125 11.97 -29.24 -24.77
C GLU A 125 10.90 -30.29 -24.42
N CYS A 126 9.81 -30.25 -25.17
CA CYS A 126 8.90 -31.37 -25.37
C CYS A 126 8.57 -31.30 -26.87
N GLY A 127 9.23 -32.10 -27.70
CA GLY A 127 9.19 -32.03 -29.17
C GLY A 127 7.87 -32.49 -29.79
N HIS A 128 6.74 -32.09 -29.21
CA HIS A 128 5.41 -32.47 -29.63
C HIS A 128 4.71 -31.34 -30.37
N GLU A 129 4.03 -31.70 -31.45
CA GLU A 129 3.30 -30.80 -32.36
C GLU A 129 2.13 -30.05 -31.66
N TYR A 130 1.65 -30.54 -30.51
CA TYR A 130 0.61 -29.91 -29.70
C TYR A 130 1.10 -28.82 -28.75
N ASN A 131 2.43 -28.63 -28.62
CA ASN A 131 2.97 -27.54 -27.82
C ASN A 131 2.71 -26.21 -28.53
N SER A 132 1.61 -25.56 -28.13
CA SER A 132 1.28 -24.21 -28.58
C SER A 132 2.30 -23.22 -28.00
N PRO A 133 2.67 -22.15 -28.73
CA PRO A 133 3.53 -21.10 -28.18
C PRO A 133 2.93 -20.57 -26.86
N SER A 134 3.70 -20.60 -25.77
CA SER A 134 3.32 -20.09 -24.44
C SER A 134 3.07 -18.58 -24.41
N VAL A 135 3.11 -17.91 -25.57
CA VAL A 135 2.96 -16.47 -25.76
C VAL A 135 1.63 -15.97 -25.19
N LEU A 136 0.50 -16.63 -25.47
CA LEU A 136 -0.81 -16.18 -24.97
C LEU A 136 -0.89 -16.22 -23.44
N PHE A 137 -0.25 -17.22 -22.82
CA PHE A 137 -0.15 -17.33 -21.36
C PHE A 137 0.66 -16.16 -20.78
N PHE A 138 1.84 -15.86 -21.34
CA PHE A 138 2.63 -14.75 -20.84
C PHE A 138 2.02 -13.37 -21.15
N VAL A 139 1.32 -13.21 -22.28
CA VAL A 139 0.55 -11.98 -22.57
C VAL A 139 -0.57 -11.77 -21.53
N MET A 140 -1.28 -12.84 -21.15
CA MET A 140 -2.25 -12.77 -20.05
C MET A 140 -1.58 -12.30 -18.75
N LEU A 141 -0.41 -12.86 -18.40
CA LEU A 141 0.36 -12.42 -17.23
C LEU A 141 0.82 -10.96 -17.31
N ILE A 142 1.22 -10.47 -18.49
CA ILE A 142 1.54 -9.05 -18.71
C ILE A 142 0.31 -8.19 -18.41
N THR A 143 -0.84 -8.53 -18.97
CA THR A 143 -2.05 -7.71 -18.78
C THR A 143 -2.49 -7.65 -17.31
N MET A 144 -2.35 -8.75 -16.57
CA MET A 144 -2.61 -8.79 -15.13
C MET A 144 -1.59 -7.95 -14.34
N GLY A 145 -0.32 -8.05 -14.71
CA GLY A 145 0.76 -7.29 -14.09
C GLY A 145 0.63 -5.78 -14.28
N LEU A 146 0.34 -5.35 -15.51
CA LEU A 146 0.32 -3.93 -15.90
C LEU A 146 -0.82 -3.13 -15.27
N ASP A 147 -2.02 -3.72 -15.15
CA ASP A 147 -3.16 -3.03 -14.53
C ASP A 147 -2.84 -2.58 -13.09
N SER A 148 -2.36 -3.52 -12.27
CA SER A 148 -1.99 -3.22 -10.88
C SER A 148 -0.83 -2.23 -10.78
N GLN A 149 0.13 -2.27 -11.72
CA GLN A 149 1.23 -1.30 -11.76
C GLN A 149 0.73 0.13 -11.99
N PHE A 150 -0.22 0.33 -12.91
CA PHE A 150 -0.79 1.65 -13.16
C PHE A 150 -1.50 2.20 -11.93
N THR A 151 -2.29 1.37 -11.23
CA THR A 151 -2.93 1.78 -9.98
C THR A 151 -1.90 2.17 -8.92
N MET A 152 -0.85 1.39 -8.73
CA MET A 152 0.15 1.67 -7.69
C MET A 152 0.96 2.96 -7.94
N VAL A 153 1.41 3.20 -9.17
CA VAL A 153 2.12 4.44 -9.54
C VAL A 153 1.21 5.66 -9.43
N GLU A 154 -0.07 5.50 -9.81
CA GLU A 154 -1.08 6.55 -9.64
C GLU A 154 -1.26 6.91 -8.16
N MET A 155 -1.41 5.91 -7.27
CA MET A 155 -1.56 6.15 -5.83
C MET A 155 -0.37 6.88 -5.23
N LEU A 156 0.87 6.53 -5.63
CA LEU A 156 2.06 7.26 -5.20
C LEU A 156 2.11 8.69 -5.74
N SER A 157 1.72 8.88 -7.00
CA SER A 157 1.68 10.21 -7.63
C SER A 157 0.65 11.12 -6.95
N VAL A 158 -0.54 10.59 -6.65
CA VAL A 158 -1.59 11.31 -5.90
C VAL A 158 -1.10 11.67 -4.50
N ALA A 159 -0.45 10.75 -3.79
CA ALA A 159 0.09 11.03 -2.46
C ALA A 159 1.12 12.18 -2.44
N VAL A 160 1.97 12.27 -3.47
CA VAL A 160 2.93 13.39 -3.64
C VAL A 160 2.21 14.71 -3.93
N VAL A 161 1.21 14.68 -4.81
CA VAL A 161 0.41 15.86 -5.19
C VAL A 161 -0.43 16.38 -4.01
N ASP A 162 -0.90 15.49 -3.15
CA ASP A 162 -1.69 15.84 -1.96
C ASP A 162 -0.85 16.54 -0.89
N GLU A 163 0.42 16.16 -0.74
CA GLU A 163 1.34 16.82 0.19
C GLU A 163 1.78 18.20 -0.32
N TRP A 164 1.96 18.35 -1.64
CA TRP A 164 2.35 19.61 -2.27
C TRP A 164 1.33 20.07 -3.33
N PRO A 165 0.24 20.75 -2.92
CA PRO A 165 -0.82 21.20 -3.84
C PRO A 165 -0.34 22.09 -4.98
N ARG A 166 0.79 22.80 -4.81
CA ARG A 166 1.41 23.63 -5.86
C ARG A 166 1.86 22.83 -7.09
N LEU A 167 2.09 21.53 -6.93
CA LEU A 167 2.55 20.65 -8.00
C LEU A 167 1.40 20.02 -8.80
N ARG A 168 0.13 20.20 -8.39
CA ARG A 168 -1.07 19.75 -9.13
C ARG A 168 -1.05 20.01 -10.64
N PRO A 169 -0.72 21.23 -11.15
CA PRO A 169 -0.71 21.47 -12.60
C PRO A 169 0.38 20.66 -13.34
N GLN A 170 1.40 20.18 -12.64
CA GLN A 170 2.53 19.44 -13.20
C GLN A 170 2.43 17.93 -12.92
N ARG A 171 1.23 17.40 -12.63
CA ARG A 171 1.01 16.00 -12.26
C ARG A 171 1.68 14.98 -13.19
N HIS A 172 1.67 15.22 -14.50
CA HIS A 172 2.32 14.32 -15.47
C HIS A 172 3.86 14.26 -15.29
N TRP A 173 4.51 15.37 -14.95
CA TRP A 173 5.95 15.39 -14.63
C TRP A 173 6.24 14.68 -13.32
N ILE A 174 5.34 14.77 -12.33
CA ILE A 174 5.49 14.05 -11.06
C ILE A 174 5.43 12.54 -11.30
N SER A 175 4.44 12.05 -12.05
CA SER A 175 4.33 10.62 -12.36
C SER A 175 5.56 10.13 -13.13
N MET A 176 6.09 10.90 -14.08
CA MET A 176 7.36 10.57 -14.74
C MET A 176 8.54 10.53 -13.76
N GLY A 177 8.60 11.48 -12.81
CA GLY A 177 9.62 11.50 -11.76
C GLY A 177 9.55 10.30 -10.83
N VAL A 178 8.34 9.89 -10.42
CA VAL A 178 8.10 8.67 -9.63
C VAL A 178 8.59 7.45 -10.40
N CYS A 179 8.19 7.28 -11.66
CA CYS A 179 8.66 6.18 -12.50
C CYS A 179 10.19 6.16 -12.65
N ALA A 180 10.82 7.31 -12.87
CA ALA A 180 12.27 7.41 -13.00
C ALA A 180 13.01 7.06 -11.69
N ALA A 181 12.46 7.49 -10.54
CA ALA A 181 13.01 7.15 -9.22
C ALA A 181 12.91 5.64 -8.94
N PHE A 182 11.76 5.02 -9.23
CA PHE A 182 11.61 3.57 -9.08
C PHE A 182 12.45 2.78 -10.07
N LEU A 183 12.65 3.28 -11.30
CA LEU A 183 13.57 2.67 -12.25
C LEU A 183 15.01 2.67 -11.72
N ALA A 184 15.46 3.80 -11.16
CA ALA A 184 16.77 3.93 -10.54
C ALA A 184 16.94 2.99 -9.35
N ALA A 185 15.93 2.87 -8.49
CA ALA A 185 15.95 1.95 -7.36
C ALA A 185 16.00 0.48 -7.83
N ASN A 186 15.18 0.11 -8.82
CA ASN A 186 15.05 -1.27 -9.29
C ASN A 186 16.31 -1.81 -10.00
N LEU A 187 17.24 -0.94 -10.43
CA LEU A 187 18.53 -1.36 -10.99
C LEU A 187 19.29 -2.32 -10.05
N CYS A 188 19.16 -2.17 -8.73
CA CYS A 188 19.81 -3.09 -7.79
C CYS A 188 19.25 -4.52 -7.87
N MET A 189 17.97 -4.69 -8.21
CA MET A 189 17.33 -6.00 -8.38
C MET A 189 17.67 -6.66 -9.73
N CYS A 190 18.16 -5.89 -10.71
CA CYS A 190 18.58 -6.42 -12.01
C CYS A 190 20.00 -7.03 -12.00
N LEU A 191 20.76 -6.82 -10.92
CA LEU A 191 22.10 -7.40 -10.75
C LEU A 191 22.03 -8.91 -10.50
N ASP A 192 23.14 -9.64 -10.69
CA ASP A 192 23.16 -11.11 -10.54
C ASP A 192 22.79 -11.60 -9.12
N GLY A 193 22.86 -10.73 -8.10
CA GLY A 193 22.40 -10.99 -6.72
C GLY A 193 20.99 -10.46 -6.39
N GLY A 194 20.29 -9.85 -7.36
CA GLY A 194 19.05 -9.11 -7.13
C GLY A 194 17.89 -9.96 -6.61
N VAL A 195 17.88 -11.27 -6.90
CA VAL A 195 16.90 -12.23 -6.35
C VAL A 195 16.94 -12.26 -4.81
N ARG A 196 18.12 -12.09 -4.20
CA ARG A 196 18.22 -12.00 -2.71
C ARG A 196 17.51 -10.76 -2.18
N VAL A 197 17.70 -9.62 -2.85
CA VAL A 197 17.06 -8.35 -2.49
C VAL A 197 15.55 -8.45 -2.67
N PHE A 198 15.09 -9.06 -3.76
CA PHE A 198 13.68 -9.33 -3.99
C PHE A 198 13.05 -10.17 -2.87
N VAL A 199 13.64 -11.34 -2.55
CA VAL A 199 13.14 -12.23 -1.50
C VAL A 199 13.16 -11.55 -0.12
N LEU A 200 14.16 -10.70 0.15
CA LEU A 200 14.22 -9.92 1.39
C LEU A 200 13.01 -8.98 1.51
N PHE A 201 12.73 -8.17 0.49
CA PHE A 201 11.61 -7.24 0.54
C PHE A 201 10.25 -7.97 0.49
N ASP A 202 10.11 -9.00 -0.35
CA ASP A 202 8.86 -9.78 -0.45
C ASP A 202 8.49 -10.43 0.90
N HIS A 203 9.48 -11.01 1.60
CA HIS A 203 9.23 -11.62 2.89
C HIS A 203 8.97 -10.58 4.01
N PHE A 204 9.86 -9.61 4.17
CA PHE A 204 9.80 -8.70 5.32
C PHE A 204 8.84 -7.52 5.15
N ALA A 205 8.75 -6.94 3.94
CA ALA A 205 7.95 -5.75 3.69
C ALA A 205 6.51 -6.07 3.24
N PHE A 206 6.26 -7.13 2.48
CA PHE A 206 4.88 -7.47 2.07
C PHE A 206 4.14 -8.28 3.14
N SER A 207 4.79 -9.22 3.83
CA SER A 207 4.08 -10.07 4.80
C SER A 207 3.86 -9.33 6.13
N PHE A 208 4.94 -9.02 6.87
CA PHE A 208 4.81 -8.49 8.23
C PHE A 208 4.25 -7.07 8.28
N SER A 209 4.85 -6.17 7.51
CA SER A 209 4.52 -4.75 7.53
C SER A 209 3.09 -4.46 7.06
N GLN A 210 2.59 -5.18 6.04
CA GLN A 210 1.22 -5.04 5.56
C GLN A 210 0.19 -5.42 6.64
N PHE A 211 0.34 -6.60 7.26
CA PHE A 211 -0.60 -7.03 8.29
C PHE A 211 -0.54 -6.15 9.54
N ALA A 212 0.64 -5.64 9.90
CA ALA A 212 0.79 -4.71 11.01
C ALA A 212 0.08 -3.37 10.74
N VAL A 213 0.25 -2.81 9.54
CA VAL A 213 -0.44 -1.56 9.16
C VAL A 213 -1.94 -1.75 9.05
N ALA A 214 -2.41 -2.84 8.43
CA ALA A 214 -3.83 -3.18 8.35
C ALA A 214 -4.47 -3.35 9.74
N LEU A 215 -3.75 -3.94 10.70
CA LEU A 215 -4.21 -4.04 12.08
C LEU A 215 -4.33 -2.66 12.74
N LEU A 216 -3.33 -1.78 12.56
CA LEU A 216 -3.38 -0.43 13.11
C LEU A 216 -4.52 0.40 12.49
N GLU A 217 -4.74 0.27 11.18
CA GLU A 217 -5.84 0.89 10.46
C GLU A 217 -7.21 0.45 11.01
N ILE A 218 -7.47 -0.86 11.09
CA ILE A 218 -8.78 -1.33 11.53
C ILE A 218 -9.04 -0.99 13.00
N LEU A 219 -8.00 -0.95 13.84
CA LEU A 219 -8.11 -0.49 15.22
C LEU A 219 -8.41 1.02 15.29
N ALA A 220 -7.73 1.83 14.47
CA ALA A 220 -7.99 3.26 14.40
C ALA A 220 -9.42 3.55 13.90
N VAL A 221 -9.86 2.91 12.83
CA VAL A 221 -11.18 3.18 12.24
C VAL A 221 -12.30 2.52 13.06
N GLY A 222 -12.14 1.25 13.46
CA GLY A 222 -13.16 0.48 14.17
C GLY A 222 -13.38 0.92 15.62
N TRP A 223 -12.32 1.35 16.32
CA TRP A 223 -12.37 1.72 17.73
C TRP A 223 -12.20 3.22 17.98
N ALA A 224 -11.18 3.88 17.41
CA ALA A 224 -10.90 5.29 17.70
C ALA A 224 -11.86 6.25 16.99
N PHE A 225 -12.05 6.09 15.67
CA PHE A 225 -13.06 6.83 14.90
C PHE A 225 -14.47 6.29 15.16
N GLY A 226 -14.59 4.96 15.27
CA GLY A 226 -15.82 4.24 15.60
C GLY A 226 -16.54 3.74 14.36
N ALA A 227 -16.73 2.42 14.28
CA ALA A 227 -17.40 1.75 13.16
C ALA A 227 -18.83 2.28 12.87
N GLU A 228 -19.55 2.72 13.89
CA GLU A 228 -20.91 3.26 13.74
C GLU A 228 -20.93 4.56 12.93
N ARG A 229 -19.94 5.44 13.14
CA ARG A 229 -19.83 6.68 12.35
C ARG A 229 -19.58 6.38 10.88
N VAL A 230 -18.78 5.36 10.58
CA VAL A 230 -18.55 4.92 9.19
C VAL A 230 -19.82 4.38 8.55
N LEU A 231 -20.64 3.65 9.31
CA LEU A 231 -21.94 3.16 8.82
C LEU A 231 -22.95 4.29 8.61
N ASP A 232 -22.94 5.28 9.50
CA ASP A 232 -23.76 6.47 9.35
C ASP A 232 -23.35 7.25 8.11
N LEU A 233 -22.05 7.48 7.88
CA LEU A 233 -21.50 8.10 6.66
C LEU A 233 -21.94 7.37 5.39
N MET A 234 -21.88 6.04 5.38
CA MET A 234 -22.32 5.25 4.22
C MET A 234 -23.83 5.40 3.96
N SER A 235 -24.63 5.60 5.02
CA SER A 235 -26.09 5.76 4.88
C SER A 235 -26.53 7.19 4.55
N SER A 236 -25.87 8.22 5.10
CA SER A 236 -26.25 9.63 4.91
C SER A 236 -25.64 10.22 3.65
N GLU A 237 -24.33 10.07 3.47
CA GLU A 237 -23.57 10.72 2.39
C GLU A 237 -23.63 9.90 1.09
N MET A 238 -23.38 8.59 1.19
CA MET A 238 -23.35 7.71 0.03
C MET A 238 -24.73 7.19 -0.38
N LYS A 239 -25.77 7.49 0.42
CA LYS A 239 -27.17 7.11 0.17
C LYS A 239 -27.37 5.63 -0.16
N ILE A 240 -26.57 4.75 0.45
CA ILE A 240 -26.69 3.29 0.25
C ILE A 240 -27.76 2.76 1.21
N PRO A 241 -28.93 2.30 0.72
CA PRO A 241 -29.97 1.78 1.59
C PRO A 241 -29.50 0.44 2.20
N MET A 242 -29.34 0.40 3.52
CA MET A 242 -28.90 -0.80 4.24
C MET A 242 -29.94 -1.26 5.26
N SER A 243 -30.19 -2.56 5.27
CA SER A 243 -30.98 -3.20 6.33
C SER A 243 -30.21 -3.21 7.65
N GLN A 244 -30.93 -3.33 8.77
CA GLN A 244 -30.32 -3.38 10.10
C GLN A 244 -29.33 -4.56 10.26
N TRP A 245 -29.62 -5.69 9.63
CA TRP A 245 -28.74 -6.88 9.63
C TRP A 245 -27.42 -6.64 8.91
N VAL A 246 -27.46 -5.90 7.79
CA VAL A 246 -26.25 -5.52 7.05
C VAL A 246 -25.41 -4.56 7.88
N LYS A 247 -26.03 -3.56 8.51
CA LYS A 247 -25.33 -2.66 9.46
C LYS A 247 -24.67 -3.43 10.60
N LEU A 248 -25.39 -4.38 11.19
CA LEU A 248 -24.84 -5.24 12.25
C LEU A 248 -23.64 -6.07 11.77
N TYR A 249 -23.72 -6.64 10.57
CA TYR A 249 -22.65 -7.39 9.96
C TYR A 249 -21.36 -6.55 9.84
N TRP A 250 -21.43 -5.38 9.21
CA TRP A 250 -20.25 -4.50 9.06
C TRP A 250 -19.71 -4.04 10.41
N ARG A 251 -20.59 -3.70 11.37
CA ARG A 251 -20.21 -3.32 12.72
C ARG A 251 -19.41 -4.41 13.43
N LEU A 252 -19.90 -5.66 13.39
CA LEU A 252 -19.24 -6.80 14.01
C LEU A 252 -17.94 -7.17 13.27
N ALA A 253 -17.95 -7.07 11.94
CA ALA A 253 -16.79 -7.35 11.11
C ALA A 253 -15.62 -6.41 11.41
N TRP A 254 -15.85 -5.09 11.37
CA TRP A 254 -14.79 -4.09 11.58
C TRP A 254 -14.36 -4.00 13.04
N ARG A 255 -15.26 -4.18 14.00
CA ARG A 255 -14.93 -3.99 15.42
C ARG A 255 -14.31 -5.23 16.08
N PHE A 256 -14.69 -6.43 15.65
CA PHE A 256 -14.28 -7.67 16.29
C PHE A 256 -13.64 -8.68 15.34
N ALA A 257 -14.32 -9.04 14.24
CA ALA A 257 -13.85 -10.16 13.41
C ALA A 257 -12.50 -9.86 12.72
N ALA A 258 -12.38 -8.70 12.05
CA ALA A 258 -11.18 -8.32 11.34
C ALA A 258 -9.97 -8.12 12.26
N PRO A 259 -10.06 -7.39 13.40
CA PRO A 259 -8.95 -7.30 14.36
C PRO A 259 -8.49 -8.65 14.89
N VAL A 260 -9.41 -9.55 15.26
CA VAL A 260 -9.06 -10.87 15.79
C VAL A 260 -8.33 -11.71 14.75
N VAL A 261 -8.82 -11.74 13.52
CA VAL A 261 -8.17 -12.49 12.43
C VAL A 261 -6.81 -11.88 12.07
N LEU A 262 -6.68 -10.56 11.99
CA LEU A 262 -5.40 -9.89 11.72
C LEU A 262 -4.37 -10.13 12.83
N VAL A 263 -4.79 -10.14 14.10
CA VAL A 263 -3.92 -10.52 15.23
C VAL A 263 -3.49 -11.97 15.13
N ALA A 264 -4.40 -12.89 14.75
CA ALA A 264 -4.05 -14.30 14.56
C ALA A 264 -3.05 -14.49 13.40
N ILE A 265 -3.26 -13.81 12.27
CA ILE A 265 -2.36 -13.85 11.11
C ILE A 265 -0.99 -13.27 11.50
N LEU A 266 -0.94 -12.06 12.07
CA LEU A 266 0.31 -11.42 12.48
C LEU A 266 1.03 -12.26 13.54
N GLY A 267 0.30 -12.79 14.52
CA GLY A 267 0.82 -13.68 15.56
C GLY A 267 1.42 -14.96 14.99
N SER A 268 0.75 -15.61 14.03
CA SER A 268 1.30 -16.79 13.34
C SER A 268 2.53 -16.44 12.50
N THR A 269 2.53 -15.29 11.83
CA THR A 269 3.66 -14.85 11.01
C THR A 269 4.90 -14.63 11.87
N VAL A 270 4.74 -14.04 13.07
CA VAL A 270 5.82 -13.84 14.04
C VAL A 270 6.24 -15.17 14.69
N ALA A 271 5.30 -16.04 15.07
CA ALA A 271 5.61 -17.30 15.73
C ALA A 271 6.37 -18.28 14.83
N PHE A 272 6.05 -18.31 13.54
CA PHE A 272 6.72 -19.15 12.55
C PHE A 272 7.82 -18.39 11.79
N HIS A 273 8.29 -17.26 12.31
CA HIS A 273 9.40 -16.53 11.72
C HIS A 273 10.72 -17.32 11.91
N GLY A 274 11.05 -18.14 10.92
CA GLY A 274 12.33 -18.83 10.81
C GLY A 274 13.34 -18.04 9.97
N ARG A 275 14.60 -18.49 9.96
CA ARG A 275 15.60 -17.96 9.02
C ARG A 275 15.12 -18.17 7.60
N VAL A 276 15.03 -17.08 6.84
CA VAL A 276 14.64 -17.15 5.44
C VAL A 276 15.71 -17.97 4.70
N SER A 277 15.26 -18.95 3.94
CA SER A 277 16.13 -19.73 3.07
C SER A 277 15.39 -19.99 1.78
N PHE A 278 16.06 -19.75 0.65
CA PHE A 278 15.50 -20.05 -0.66
C PHE A 278 16.46 -20.95 -1.43
N THR A 279 15.89 -21.86 -2.20
CA THR A 279 16.64 -22.78 -3.05
C THR A 279 16.77 -22.20 -4.45
N ALA A 280 18.00 -21.96 -4.84
CA ALA A 280 18.38 -21.46 -6.16
C ALA A 280 19.03 -22.61 -6.94
N GLY A 281 18.25 -23.27 -7.81
CA GLY A 281 18.68 -24.52 -8.45
C GLY A 281 18.97 -25.59 -7.39
N ASP A 282 20.19 -26.17 -7.42
CA ASP A 282 20.63 -27.21 -6.47
C ASP A 282 21.21 -26.64 -5.15
N THR A 283 21.34 -25.32 -5.03
CA THR A 283 21.96 -24.68 -3.85
C THR A 283 20.92 -24.03 -2.93
N ARG A 284 20.90 -24.42 -1.65
CA ARG A 284 20.11 -23.75 -0.60
C ARG A 284 20.88 -22.54 -0.09
N LEU A 285 20.44 -21.34 -0.46
CA LEU A 285 21.00 -20.10 0.04
C LEU A 285 20.27 -19.72 1.33
N VAL A 286 21.03 -19.67 2.42
CA VAL A 286 20.54 -19.23 3.73
C VAL A 286 20.97 -17.78 3.91
N PHE A 287 20.03 -16.95 4.37
CA PHE A 287 20.32 -15.55 4.65
C PHE A 287 21.38 -15.40 5.75
N GLN A 288 22.28 -14.44 5.57
CA GLN A 288 23.30 -14.12 6.56
C GLN A 288 22.68 -13.26 7.69
N PRO A 289 23.25 -13.26 8.91
CA PRO A 289 22.66 -12.52 10.04
C PRO A 289 22.53 -11.01 9.82
N TRP A 290 23.41 -10.40 9.01
CA TRP A 290 23.31 -8.99 8.67
C TRP A 290 22.16 -8.71 7.69
N GLU A 291 21.83 -9.67 6.81
CA GLU A 291 20.69 -9.58 5.89
C GLU A 291 19.37 -9.69 6.67
N ASP A 292 19.30 -10.61 7.64
CA ASP A 292 18.18 -10.70 8.60
C ASP A 292 18.02 -9.40 9.40
N GLY A 293 19.14 -8.77 9.79
CA GLY A 293 19.14 -7.46 10.45
C GLY A 293 18.52 -6.35 9.60
N ILE A 294 18.81 -6.32 8.29
CA ILE A 294 18.15 -5.39 7.35
C ILE A 294 16.67 -5.71 7.23
N GLY A 295 16.30 -7.00 7.14
CA GLY A 295 14.91 -7.45 7.12
C GLY A 295 14.12 -6.98 8.34
N LEU A 296 14.70 -7.06 9.54
CA LEU A 296 14.07 -6.56 10.76
C LEU A 296 13.86 -5.05 10.74
N VAL A 297 14.81 -4.28 10.21
CA VAL A 297 14.65 -2.82 10.03
C VAL A 297 13.51 -2.52 9.06
N LEU A 298 13.41 -3.24 7.94
CA LEU A 298 12.32 -3.09 6.97
C LEU A 298 10.96 -3.43 7.57
N MET A 299 10.88 -4.48 8.40
CA MET A 299 9.67 -4.89 9.11
C MET A 299 9.21 -3.82 10.12
N LEU A 300 10.13 -3.20 10.85
CA LEU A 300 9.79 -2.22 11.88
C LEU A 300 9.58 -0.81 11.34
N ALA A 301 10.10 -0.49 10.14
CA ALA A 301 10.08 0.87 9.59
C ALA A 301 8.68 1.52 9.55
N PRO A 302 7.60 0.86 9.08
CA PRO A 302 6.27 1.46 9.07
C PRO A 302 5.74 1.73 10.49
N ALA A 303 5.94 0.81 11.43
CA ALA A 303 5.52 0.99 12.82
C ALA A 303 6.28 2.14 13.49
N VAL A 304 7.58 2.26 13.22
CA VAL A 304 8.41 3.39 13.69
C VAL A 304 7.89 4.71 13.13
N LEU A 305 7.49 4.77 11.85
CA LEU A 305 6.90 5.98 11.28
C LEU A 305 5.59 6.39 11.97
N VAL A 306 4.72 5.43 12.31
CA VAL A 306 3.50 5.72 13.09
C VAL A 306 3.86 6.33 14.44
N VAL A 307 4.85 5.78 15.14
CA VAL A 307 5.28 6.30 16.45
C VAL A 307 5.93 7.68 16.33
N LEU A 308 6.83 7.88 15.36
CA LEU A 308 7.54 9.14 15.17
C LEU A 308 6.59 10.28 14.84
N THR A 309 5.64 10.06 13.93
CA THR A 309 4.62 11.07 13.59
C THR A 309 3.72 11.37 14.79
N ALA A 310 3.29 10.34 15.55
CA ALA A 310 2.52 10.54 16.78
C ALA A 310 3.29 11.35 17.84
N LEU A 311 4.61 11.13 17.98
CA LEU A 311 5.47 11.91 18.88
C LEU A 311 5.63 13.35 18.40
N GLN A 312 5.85 13.58 17.10
CA GLN A 312 5.94 14.93 16.53
C GLN A 312 4.69 15.75 16.83
N TYR A 313 3.50 15.16 16.68
CA TYR A 313 2.23 15.83 17.00
C TYR A 313 2.03 16.10 18.50
N LYS A 314 2.61 15.28 19.40
CA LYS A 314 2.54 15.52 20.85
C LYS A 314 3.57 16.54 21.35
N VAL A 315 4.76 16.59 20.72
CA VAL A 315 5.89 17.42 21.18
C VAL A 315 5.89 18.81 20.56
N LEU A 316 5.39 19.00 19.33
CA LEU A 316 5.13 20.33 18.77
C LEU A 316 3.66 20.74 19.00
N PRO A 317 3.34 21.46 20.10
CA PRO A 317 2.11 22.25 20.10
C PRO A 317 2.21 23.27 18.97
N ARG A 318 1.23 23.22 18.06
CA ARG A 318 1.04 24.08 16.87
C ARG A 318 1.61 25.50 17.04
N SER A 319 2.77 25.78 16.46
CA SER A 319 3.22 27.17 16.19
C SER A 319 3.32 27.50 14.70
N LEU A 320 2.99 26.56 13.80
CA LEU A 320 2.79 26.85 12.38
C LEU A 320 1.45 26.26 11.95
N GLY A 321 0.46 27.14 11.80
CA GLY A 321 -0.76 26.83 11.07
C GLY A 321 -0.40 26.40 9.64
N HIS A 322 -0.68 25.15 9.31
CA HIS A 322 -1.16 24.84 7.98
C HIS A 322 -2.67 24.98 8.03
N VAL A 323 -3.12 26.21 7.78
CA VAL A 323 -4.41 26.45 7.12
C VAL A 323 -4.27 25.76 5.77
N ALA A 324 -4.78 24.54 5.65
CA ALA A 324 -5.19 24.06 4.34
C ALA A 324 -6.39 24.94 3.95
N PRO A 325 -6.37 25.63 2.80
CA PRO A 325 -7.56 26.29 2.32
C PRO A 325 -8.53 25.19 1.88
N ASP A 326 -9.57 24.95 2.68
CA ASP A 326 -10.79 24.36 2.16
C ASP A 326 -11.56 25.53 1.52
N VAL A 327 -11.27 25.77 0.24
CA VAL A 327 -12.01 26.73 -0.58
C VAL A 327 -12.56 25.92 -1.75
N ASP A 328 -13.85 25.60 -1.65
CA ASP A 328 -14.66 25.19 -2.79
C ASP A 328 -14.71 26.40 -3.77
N PRO A 329 -14.35 26.27 -5.06
CA PRO A 329 -14.32 27.40 -6.00
C PRO A 329 -15.68 28.06 -6.29
N ARG A 330 -16.76 27.64 -5.62
CA ARG A 330 -18.14 28.06 -5.88
C ARG A 330 -18.77 28.89 -4.78
N ASP A 331 -18.18 28.94 -3.60
CA ASP A 331 -18.72 29.70 -2.48
C ASP A 331 -17.79 30.87 -2.14
N GLY A 332 -18.20 32.07 -2.54
CA GLY A 332 -17.61 33.31 -2.04
C GLY A 332 -17.92 33.44 -0.56
N ALA A 333 -17.01 32.99 0.30
CA ALA A 333 -17.13 33.11 1.74
C ALA A 333 -16.30 34.30 2.25
N VAL A 334 -17.02 35.31 2.73
CA VAL A 334 -16.50 36.35 3.63
C VAL A 334 -15.95 35.64 4.87
N VAL A 335 -14.67 35.83 5.17
CA VAL A 335 -14.04 35.33 6.39
C VAL A 335 -14.15 36.44 7.43
N ASP A 336 -15.05 36.27 8.41
CA ASP A 336 -15.04 37.07 9.63
C ASP A 336 -13.75 36.76 10.40
N VAL A 337 -12.83 37.72 10.42
CA VAL A 337 -11.62 37.65 11.23
C VAL A 337 -11.96 38.22 12.60
N ASP A 338 -11.98 37.34 13.59
CA ASP A 338 -12.24 37.68 15.00
C ASP A 338 -11.24 38.75 15.50
N GLU A 339 -11.74 39.76 16.22
CA GLU A 339 -10.98 40.94 16.68
C GLU A 339 -9.72 40.56 17.47
N ASP A 340 -9.78 39.43 18.19
CA ASP A 340 -8.68 38.88 18.97
C ASP A 340 -7.51 38.36 18.10
N THR A 341 -7.78 37.93 16.87
CA THR A 341 -6.75 37.45 15.93
C THR A 341 -5.95 38.62 15.36
N VAL A 342 -6.61 39.75 15.11
CA VAL A 342 -5.97 40.99 14.64
C VAL A 342 -5.09 41.59 15.74
N ALA A 343 -5.54 41.54 17.01
CA ALA A 343 -4.78 42.01 18.16
C ALA A 343 -3.45 41.24 18.35
N VAL A 344 -3.45 39.91 18.13
CA VAL A 344 -2.25 39.07 18.24
C VAL A 344 -1.25 39.32 17.09
N LEU A 345 -1.74 39.59 15.88
CA LEU A 345 -0.90 39.90 14.71
C LEU A 345 -0.21 41.27 14.82
N LEU A 346 -0.89 42.27 15.40
CA LEU A 346 -0.31 43.60 15.64
C LEU A 346 0.79 43.58 16.72
N HIS A 347 0.68 42.67 17.69
CA HIS A 347 1.61 42.61 18.82
C HIS A 347 2.92 41.84 18.53
N THR A 348 2.93 41.01 17.48
CA THR A 348 4.04 40.11 17.14
C THR A 348 4.94 40.61 15.99
N ASN A 349 4.50 41.61 15.24
CA ASN A 349 5.24 42.12 14.08
C ASN A 349 5.89 43.50 14.36
N PRO A 350 7.22 43.62 14.46
CA PRO A 350 7.89 44.89 14.72
C PRO A 350 7.77 45.93 13.58
N LEU A 351 7.26 45.53 12.40
CA LEU A 351 6.98 46.43 11.27
C LEU A 351 5.60 47.10 11.33
N ALA A 352 4.70 46.67 12.22
CA ALA A 352 3.33 47.20 12.32
C ALA A 352 3.18 48.38 13.30
N LYS A 353 4.28 48.89 13.86
CA LYS A 353 4.30 49.86 14.97
C LYS A 353 3.89 51.30 14.62
N GLY A 354 3.15 51.50 13.52
CA GLY A 354 2.73 52.81 13.03
C GLY A 354 1.30 52.91 12.50
N LEU A 355 0.51 51.84 12.54
CA LEU A 355 -0.89 51.86 12.09
C LEU A 355 -1.81 52.01 13.30
N SER A 356 -2.39 53.20 13.47
CA SER A 356 -3.48 53.43 14.43
C SER A 356 -4.76 52.75 13.96
N LEU A 357 -5.54 52.23 14.91
CA LEU A 357 -6.76 51.43 14.75
C LEU A 357 -7.95 52.13 14.05
N GLY A 358 -7.71 53.21 13.28
CA GLY A 358 -8.76 54.05 12.70
C GLY A 358 -8.70 54.25 11.18
N MET A 359 -7.90 53.48 10.42
CA MET A 359 -7.79 53.64 8.96
C MET A 359 -7.81 52.33 8.17
N VAL A 360 -8.69 51.38 8.51
CA VAL A 360 -8.99 50.26 7.60
C VAL A 360 -10.32 50.57 6.91
N PRO A 361 -10.35 50.80 5.58
CA PRO A 361 -11.60 50.92 4.85
C PRO A 361 -12.32 49.56 4.85
N GLU A 362 -13.64 49.59 4.97
CA GLU A 362 -14.52 48.44 5.24
C GLU A 362 -14.57 47.37 4.13
N GLU A 363 -13.94 47.58 2.97
CA GLU A 363 -13.90 46.61 1.88
C GLU A 363 -12.53 46.65 1.20
N VAL A 364 -11.77 45.56 1.28
CA VAL A 364 -10.59 45.33 0.43
C VAL A 364 -10.94 44.24 -0.57
N GLU A 365 -11.38 44.67 -1.75
CA GLU A 365 -11.53 43.82 -2.92
C GLU A 365 -10.13 43.45 -3.44
N VAL A 366 -9.64 42.25 -3.10
CA VAL A 366 -8.40 41.71 -3.69
C VAL A 366 -8.77 41.05 -5.00
N VAL A 367 -8.56 41.76 -6.10
CA VAL A 367 -8.60 41.19 -7.45
C VAL A 367 -7.41 40.24 -7.62
N LEU A 368 -7.68 38.94 -7.77
CA LEU A 368 -6.80 37.97 -8.43
C LEU A 368 -7.59 37.06 -9.36
#